data_AF-A0A8S2VJM3-F1
#
_entry.id   AF-A0A8S2VJM3-F1
#
_cell.length_a   1.000
_cell.length_b   1.000
_cell.length_c   1.000
_cell.angle_alpha   90.00
_cell.angle_beta   90.00
_cell.angle_gamma   90.00
#
_symmetry.space_group_name_H-M   'P 1'
#
loop_
_entity.id
_entity.type
_entity.pdbx_description
1 polymer ?
#
loop_
_entity_poly.entity_id
_entity_poly.type
_entity_poly.pdbx_seq_one_letter_code
_entity_poly.pdbx_strand_id
1 'polypeptide(L)'
;DLNEHYMTSRIQYDETQKALVDEVLQICLTYMDSLRSLLEILSELDCFISLAQVSAQYQYVRPKFSEENKIHLEDSRHPCVELQENMQFISNNVTLDREKQRFLIITGPNMGGKSTYIRQVGVIMLMAQIGCYVPCSSAEISIVDCILARIGSNDDLSRGVSTFMSEMLEMSTILDIATQKSLLIIDELGRGTSTYDGFGLAWAVADYICKQIQCYCLFATHFHELTLIEQEMPEIIENLHVDALADEQQLTLLYKIKQGVCDQSFGIHVAQLAQFPKHVIQVC
;
A
#
# COMPACT_ATOMS: atom_id res chain seq x y z
N ASP A 1 46.01 3.06 60.83
CA ASP A 1 46.64 1.75 60.60
C ASP A 1 45.74 0.80 59.82
N LEU A 2 44.81 0.06 60.43
CA LEU A 2 43.97 -0.93 59.70
C LEU A 2 43.12 -0.31 58.58
N ASN A 3 42.50 0.84 58.83
CA ASN A 3 41.68 1.53 57.83
C ASN A 3 42.54 2.06 56.66
N GLU A 4 43.75 2.52 56.95
CA GLU A 4 44.67 3.03 55.93
C GLU A 4 45.19 1.89 55.05
N HIS A 5 45.57 0.75 55.65
CA HIS A 5 45.93 -0.45 54.92
C HIS A 5 44.77 -0.99 54.07
N TYR A 6 43.55 -1.01 54.62
CA TYR A 6 42.36 -1.38 53.87
C TYR A 6 42.12 -0.47 52.67
N MET A 7 42.24 0.85 52.84
CA MET A 7 42.06 1.81 51.74
C MET A 7 43.12 1.63 50.65
N THR A 8 44.38 1.40 51.00
CA THR A 8 45.45 1.10 50.02
C THR A 8 45.18 -0.21 49.27
N SER A 9 44.85 -1.29 49.97
CA SER A 9 44.53 -2.58 49.34
C SER A 9 43.29 -2.49 48.46
N ARG A 10 42.28 -1.69 48.85
CA ARG A 10 41.08 -1.46 48.06
C ARG A 10 41.38 -0.71 46.76
N ILE A 11 42.19 0.35 46.82
CA ILE A 11 42.61 1.08 45.62
C ILE A 11 43.38 0.16 44.68
N GLN A 12 44.33 -0.61 45.22
CA GLN A 12 45.12 -1.56 44.42
C GLN A 12 44.24 -2.65 43.79
N TYR A 13 43.24 -3.15 44.54
CA TYR A 13 42.25 -4.09 44.02
C TYR A 13 41.46 -3.49 42.85
N ASP A 14 40.94 -2.26 43.01
CA ASP A 14 40.15 -1.58 41.97
C ASP A 14 40.99 -1.29 40.71
N GLU A 15 42.26 -0.91 40.88
CA GLU A 15 43.21 -0.69 39.77
C GLU A 15 43.53 -1.99 39.02
N THR A 16 43.83 -3.06 39.77
CA THR A 16 44.12 -4.38 39.19
C THR A 16 42.89 -4.92 38.45
N GLN A 17 41.70 -4.75 39.02
CA GLN A 17 40.46 -5.17 38.38
C GLN A 17 40.23 -4.43 37.06
N LYS A 18 40.44 -3.10 37.02
CA LYS A 18 40.30 -2.31 35.78
C LYS A 18 41.30 -2.78 34.71
N ALA A 19 42.56 -2.97 35.08
CA ALA A 19 43.58 -3.45 34.14
C ALA A 19 43.21 -4.82 33.55
N LEU A 20 42.72 -5.75 34.39
CA LEU A 20 42.27 -7.06 33.93
C LEU A 20 41.06 -6.97 32.98
N VAL A 21 40.09 -6.08 33.27
CA VAL A 21 38.95 -5.83 32.39
C VAL A 21 39.41 -5.30 31.04
N ASP A 22 40.35 -4.34 31.03
CA ASP A 22 40.90 -3.79 29.78
C ASP A 22 41.62 -4.86 28.97
N GLU A 23 42.42 -5.73 29.61
CA GLU A 23 43.06 -6.87 28.93
C GLU A 23 42.03 -7.84 28.32
N VAL A 24 40.97 -8.18 29.06
CA VAL A 24 39.88 -9.02 28.55
C VAL A 24 39.18 -8.35 27.37
N LEU A 25 38.92 -7.04 27.44
CA LEU A 25 38.32 -6.31 26.34
C LEU A 25 39.23 -6.31 25.10
N GLN A 26 40.54 -6.14 25.26
CA GLN A 26 41.49 -6.24 24.15
C GLN A 26 41.47 -7.64 23.50
N ILE A 27 41.38 -8.70 24.30
CA ILE A 27 41.22 -10.07 23.78
C ILE A 27 39.88 -10.20 23.03
N CYS A 28 38.77 -9.72 23.58
CA CYS A 28 37.46 -9.75 22.92
C CYS A 28 37.46 -8.99 21.59
N LEU A 29 38.15 -7.85 21.50
CA LEU A 29 38.27 -7.07 20.27
C LEU A 29 38.96 -7.85 19.14
N THR A 30 39.84 -8.82 19.45
CA THR A 30 40.44 -9.69 18.41
C THR A 30 39.41 -10.59 17.72
N TYR A 31 38.25 -10.83 18.34
CA TYR A 31 37.13 -11.60 17.79
C TYR A 31 36.03 -10.74 17.18
N MET A 32 36.21 -9.40 17.12
CA MET A 32 35.15 -8.48 16.69
C MET A 32 34.59 -8.81 15.30
N ASP A 33 35.45 -9.20 14.36
CA ASP A 33 35.02 -9.56 13.00
C ASP A 33 34.18 -10.85 13.00
N SER A 34 34.58 -11.85 13.80
CA SER A 34 33.80 -13.10 13.95
C SER A 34 32.44 -12.84 14.60
N LEU A 35 32.39 -11.95 15.59
CA LEU A 35 31.13 -11.54 16.24
C LEU A 35 30.22 -10.78 15.27
N ARG A 36 30.76 -9.89 14.44
CA ARG A 36 29.99 -9.18 13.40
C ARG A 36 29.40 -10.14 12.38
N SER A 37 30.20 -11.09 11.86
CA SER A 37 29.69 -12.10 10.93
C SER A 37 28.61 -12.97 11.57
N LEU A 38 28.75 -13.34 12.84
CA LEU A 38 27.71 -14.07 13.56
C LEU A 38 26.42 -13.25 13.69
N LEU A 39 26.53 -11.95 14.01
CA LEU A 39 25.36 -11.06 14.12
C LEU A 39 24.62 -10.90 12.79
N GLU A 40 25.34 -10.80 11.67
CA GLU A 40 24.74 -10.73 10.33
C GLU A 40 23.94 -11.99 10.02
N ILE A 41 24.53 -13.17 10.24
CA ILE A 41 23.87 -14.46 10.02
C ILE A 41 22.65 -14.63 10.92
N LEU A 42 22.77 -14.29 12.21
CA LEU A 42 21.65 -14.39 13.14
C LEU A 42 20.51 -13.43 12.78
N SER A 43 20.82 -12.22 12.31
CA SER A 43 19.82 -11.23 11.90
C SER A 43 19.07 -11.69 10.64
N GLU A 44 19.79 -12.25 9.67
CA GLU A 44 19.17 -12.81 8.46
C GLU A 44 18.28 -14.02 8.78
N LEU A 45 18.76 -14.91 9.65
CA LEU A 45 17.99 -16.05 10.13
C LEU A 45 16.72 -15.64 10.88
N ASP A 46 16.82 -14.66 11.78
CA ASP A 46 15.67 -14.13 12.53
C ASP A 46 14.62 -13.52 11.58
N CYS A 47 15.07 -12.76 10.57
CA CYS A 47 14.19 -12.24 9.53
C CYS A 47 13.45 -13.36 8.80
N PHE A 48 14.16 -14.37 8.29
CA PHE A 48 13.52 -15.48 7.56
C PHE A 48 12.57 -16.30 8.43
N ILE A 49 12.92 -16.56 9.69
CA ILE A 49 12.03 -17.25 10.64
C ILE A 49 10.77 -16.44 10.89
N SER A 50 10.90 -15.13 11.11
CA SER A 50 9.78 -14.22 11.33
C SER A 50 8.81 -14.20 10.14
N LEU A 51 9.34 -14.07 8.91
CA LEU A 51 8.54 -14.13 7.69
C LEU A 51 7.84 -15.49 7.54
N ALA A 52 8.54 -16.60 7.79
CA ALA A 52 7.99 -17.95 7.70
C ALA A 52 6.88 -18.19 8.73
N GLN A 53 7.05 -17.71 9.97
CA GLN A 53 6.07 -17.86 11.04
C GLN A 53 4.76 -17.14 10.71
N VAL A 54 4.83 -15.87 10.31
CA VAL A 54 3.65 -15.09 9.90
C VAL A 54 2.96 -15.75 8.70
N SER A 55 3.74 -16.19 7.72
CA SER A 55 3.23 -16.84 6.51
C SER A 55 2.48 -18.14 6.82
N ALA A 56 3.02 -18.97 7.72
CA ALA A 56 2.38 -20.21 8.15
C ALA A 56 1.10 -19.95 8.96
N GLN A 57 1.12 -18.95 9.84
CA GLN A 57 -0.03 -18.60 10.69
C GLN A 57 -1.23 -18.09 9.89
N TYR A 58 -1.00 -17.26 8.86
CA TYR A 58 -2.05 -16.59 8.09
C TYR A 58 -2.26 -17.17 6.69
N GLN A 59 -1.68 -18.34 6.42
CA GLN A 59 -1.81 -19.09 5.16
C GLN A 59 -1.41 -18.26 3.94
N TYR A 60 -0.24 -17.62 4.02
CA TYR A 60 0.33 -16.91 2.88
C TYR A 60 0.95 -17.90 1.91
N VAL A 61 1.00 -17.52 0.63
CA VAL A 61 1.48 -18.37 -0.45
C VAL A 61 2.76 -17.82 -1.06
N ARG A 62 3.64 -18.71 -1.51
CA ARG A 62 4.86 -18.31 -2.20
C ARG A 62 4.48 -17.68 -3.55
N PRO A 63 4.83 -16.40 -3.80
CA PRO A 63 4.59 -15.81 -5.11
C PRO A 63 5.49 -16.44 -6.16
N LYS A 64 5.00 -16.53 -7.40
CA LYS A 64 5.78 -16.88 -8.58
C LYS A 64 6.15 -15.60 -9.32
N PHE A 65 7.41 -15.43 -9.67
CA PHE A 65 7.81 -14.29 -10.48
C PHE A 65 7.55 -14.60 -11.96
N SER A 66 6.82 -13.71 -12.62
CA SER A 66 6.44 -13.83 -14.03
C SER A 66 7.56 -13.30 -14.92
N GLU A 67 7.92 -14.06 -15.96
CA GLU A 67 8.74 -13.54 -17.07
C GLU A 67 7.89 -12.77 -18.09
N GLU A 68 6.57 -12.95 -18.07
CA GLU A 68 5.62 -12.41 -19.05
C GLU A 68 5.09 -11.01 -18.69
N ASN A 69 5.66 -10.34 -17.69
CA ASN A 69 5.18 -9.04 -17.20
C ASN A 69 3.67 -9.05 -16.84
N LYS A 70 3.24 -10.08 -16.10
CA LYS A 70 1.88 -10.18 -15.56
C LYS A 70 1.88 -10.07 -14.04
N ILE A 71 0.87 -9.40 -13.50
CA ILE A 71 0.54 -9.41 -12.08
C ILE A 71 -0.84 -10.03 -11.97
N HIS A 72 -0.93 -11.20 -11.37
CA HIS A 72 -2.17 -11.91 -11.10
C HIS A 72 -2.20 -12.32 -9.64
N LEU A 73 -3.13 -11.76 -8.88
CA LEU A 73 -3.32 -12.06 -7.47
C LEU A 73 -4.72 -12.65 -7.30
N GLU A 74 -4.80 -13.91 -6.90
CA GLU A 74 -6.05 -14.63 -6.67
C GLU A 74 -6.41 -14.57 -5.19
N ASP A 75 -7.67 -14.24 -4.87
CA ASP A 75 -8.17 -14.04 -3.52
C ASP A 75 -7.22 -13.25 -2.61
N SER A 76 -6.71 -12.13 -3.14
CA SER A 76 -5.79 -11.26 -2.44
C SER A 76 -6.47 -10.55 -1.26
N ARG A 77 -5.73 -10.44 -0.16
CA ARG A 77 -6.16 -9.82 1.10
C ARG A 77 -5.18 -8.73 1.54
N HIS A 78 -5.66 -7.73 2.26
CA HIS A 78 -4.78 -6.72 2.85
C HIS A 78 -4.19 -7.24 4.18
N PRO A 79 -2.87 -7.45 4.30
CA PRO A 79 -2.27 -8.17 5.43
C PRO A 79 -2.46 -7.48 6.78
N CYS A 80 -2.57 -6.14 6.82
CA CYS A 80 -2.84 -5.43 8.08
C CYS A 80 -4.34 -5.30 8.42
N VAL A 81 -5.23 -5.23 7.41
CA VAL A 81 -6.66 -5.01 7.64
C VAL A 81 -7.35 -6.34 7.97
N GLU A 82 -6.88 -7.46 7.40
CA GLU A 82 -7.41 -8.79 7.72
C GLU A 82 -7.20 -9.18 9.18
N LEU A 83 -6.22 -8.58 9.86
CA LEU A 83 -5.87 -8.86 11.26
C LEU A 83 -6.60 -7.97 12.26
N GLN A 84 -7.45 -7.04 11.80
CA GLN A 84 -8.22 -6.19 12.70
C GLN A 84 -9.28 -7.00 13.44
N GLU A 85 -9.42 -6.76 14.74
CA GLU A 85 -10.42 -7.43 15.56
C GLU A 85 -11.84 -7.18 15.03
N ASN A 86 -12.66 -8.24 15.00
CA ASN A 86 -14.04 -8.22 14.51
C ASN A 86 -14.22 -7.85 13.03
N MET A 87 -13.15 -7.89 12.23
CA MET A 87 -13.23 -7.64 10.78
C MET A 87 -13.30 -8.96 10.01
N GLN A 88 -14.31 -9.14 9.16
CA GLN A 88 -14.31 -10.18 8.13
C GLN A 88 -13.81 -9.56 6.83
N PHE A 89 -12.61 -9.96 6.40
CA PHE A 89 -12.02 -9.44 5.16
C PHE A 89 -12.55 -10.20 3.93
N ILE A 90 -12.98 -9.47 2.91
CA ILE A 90 -13.43 -10.04 1.63
C ILE A 90 -12.27 -10.00 0.64
N SER A 91 -11.85 -11.17 0.17
CA SER A 91 -10.77 -11.32 -0.81
C SER A 91 -11.17 -10.82 -2.19
N ASN A 92 -10.19 -10.29 -2.94
CA ASN A 92 -10.42 -9.78 -4.30
C ASN A 92 -9.33 -10.25 -5.26
N ASN A 93 -9.71 -10.48 -6.52
CA ASN A 93 -8.76 -10.82 -7.57
C ASN A 93 -8.19 -9.54 -8.18
N VAL A 94 -6.95 -9.59 -8.63
CA VAL A 94 -6.26 -8.49 -9.31
C VAL A 94 -5.59 -9.08 -10.54
N THR A 95 -5.83 -8.50 -11.71
CA THR A 95 -5.11 -8.86 -12.93
C THR A 95 -4.62 -7.60 -13.61
N LEU A 96 -3.32 -7.53 -13.86
CA LEU A 96 -2.67 -6.52 -14.66
C LEU A 96 -1.75 -7.24 -15.63
N ASP A 97 -1.88 -6.95 -16.92
CA ASP A 97 -1.00 -7.47 -17.95
C ASP A 97 -0.42 -6.30 -18.74
N ARG A 98 0.87 -6.35 -19.05
CA ARG A 98 1.54 -5.22 -19.70
C ARG A 98 1.04 -4.99 -21.12
N GLU A 99 0.70 -6.07 -21.82
CA GLU A 99 0.13 -6.02 -23.16
C GLU A 99 -1.36 -5.72 -23.12
N LYS A 100 -2.05 -6.07 -22.03
CA LYS A 100 -3.51 -5.94 -21.90
C LYS A 100 -3.92 -5.53 -20.49
N GLN A 101 -4.83 -4.58 -20.32
CA GLN A 101 -5.38 -4.21 -19.00
C GLN A 101 -4.31 -3.78 -17.96
N ARG A 102 -3.34 -2.93 -18.35
CA ARG A 102 -2.34 -2.39 -17.40
C ARG A 102 -2.83 -1.22 -16.56
N PHE A 103 -4.00 -0.66 -16.87
CA PHE A 103 -4.56 0.48 -16.16
C PHE A 103 -5.98 0.16 -15.68
N LEU A 104 -6.17 0.04 -14.37
CA LEU A 104 -7.47 -0.25 -13.78
C LEU A 104 -8.09 1.03 -13.24
N ILE A 105 -9.30 1.35 -13.67
CA ILE A 105 -10.11 2.44 -13.11
C ILE A 105 -11.06 1.83 -12.09
N ILE A 106 -10.94 2.22 -10.82
CA ILE A 106 -11.79 1.70 -9.74
C ILE A 106 -12.78 2.78 -9.32
N THR A 107 -14.06 2.51 -9.54
CA THR A 107 -15.17 3.37 -9.13
C THR A 107 -16.00 2.73 -8.01
N GLY A 108 -16.93 3.49 -7.44
CA GLY A 108 -17.85 3.00 -6.41
C GLY A 108 -17.99 3.93 -5.21
N PRO A 109 -18.90 3.62 -4.29
CA PRO A 109 -19.23 4.48 -3.16
C PRO A 109 -18.03 4.74 -2.25
N ASN A 110 -18.07 5.86 -1.53
CA ASN A 110 -17.14 6.11 -0.43
C ASN A 110 -17.31 5.02 0.63
N MET A 111 -16.22 4.67 1.31
CA MET A 111 -16.14 3.52 2.24
C MET A 111 -16.30 2.13 1.60
N GLY A 112 -16.50 2.01 0.28
CA GLY A 112 -16.60 0.73 -0.43
C GLY A 112 -15.32 -0.11 -0.46
N GLY A 113 -14.20 0.39 0.06
CA GLY A 113 -12.93 -0.35 0.08
C GLY A 113 -12.03 -0.15 -1.14
N LYS A 114 -12.30 0.84 -2.01
CA LYS A 114 -11.43 1.23 -3.15
C LYS A 114 -9.97 1.43 -2.71
N SER A 115 -9.75 2.28 -1.70
CA SER A 115 -8.42 2.57 -1.16
C SER A 115 -7.77 1.33 -0.54
N THR A 116 -8.55 0.46 0.12
CA THR A 116 -8.05 -0.81 0.67
C THR A 116 -7.60 -1.74 -0.46
N TYR A 117 -8.38 -1.84 -1.53
CA TYR A 117 -8.09 -2.67 -2.71
C TYR A 117 -6.83 -2.23 -3.45
N ILE A 118 -6.62 -0.93 -3.66
CA ILE A 118 -5.40 -0.48 -4.35
C ILE A 118 -4.15 -0.59 -3.44
N ARG A 119 -4.30 -0.32 -2.13
CA ARG A 119 -3.19 -0.42 -1.18
C ARG A 119 -2.76 -1.86 -0.95
N GLN A 120 -3.69 -2.82 -0.91
CA GLN A 120 -3.32 -4.23 -0.76
C GLN A 120 -2.40 -4.70 -1.90
N VAL A 121 -2.63 -4.26 -3.14
CA VAL A 121 -1.77 -4.62 -4.28
C VAL A 121 -0.37 -4.09 -4.05
N GLY A 122 -0.22 -2.81 -3.70
CA GLY A 122 1.09 -2.22 -3.40
C GLY A 122 1.83 -2.96 -2.28
N VAL A 123 1.14 -3.31 -1.19
CA VAL A 123 1.74 -4.04 -0.06
C VAL A 123 2.15 -5.46 -0.48
N ILE A 124 1.31 -6.17 -1.25
CA ILE A 124 1.61 -7.52 -1.75
C ILE A 124 2.85 -7.51 -2.65
N MET A 125 2.96 -6.53 -3.54
CA MET A 125 4.11 -6.37 -4.43
C MET A 125 5.40 -6.13 -3.64
N LEU A 126 5.35 -5.28 -2.61
CA LEU A 126 6.47 -5.05 -1.71
C LEU A 126 6.85 -6.33 -0.95
N MET A 127 5.87 -7.03 -0.36
CA MET A 127 6.07 -8.28 0.37
C MET A 127 6.74 -9.35 -0.50
N ALA A 128 6.31 -9.50 -1.75
CA ALA A 128 6.92 -10.44 -2.68
C ALA A 128 8.38 -10.08 -2.97
N GLN A 129 8.69 -8.81 -3.22
CA GLN A 129 10.05 -8.36 -3.55
C GLN A 129 11.02 -8.35 -2.36
N ILE A 130 10.55 -8.31 -1.11
CA ILE A 130 11.39 -8.55 0.08
C ILE A 130 11.63 -10.05 0.35
N GLY A 131 11.00 -10.95 -0.43
CA GLY A 131 11.13 -12.40 -0.27
C GLY A 131 10.14 -13.05 0.70
N CYS A 132 9.08 -12.34 1.11
CA CYS A 132 8.01 -12.89 1.95
C CYS A 132 6.95 -13.62 1.09
N TYR A 133 6.22 -14.54 1.72
CA TYR A 133 5.01 -15.10 1.11
C TYR A 133 3.88 -14.07 1.22
N VAL A 134 2.89 -14.15 0.34
CA VAL A 134 1.87 -13.11 0.18
C VAL A 134 0.46 -13.59 0.56
N PRO A 135 -0.43 -12.70 1.05
CA PRO A 135 -1.80 -13.00 1.46
C PRO A 135 -2.75 -13.24 0.26
N CYS A 136 -2.51 -14.29 -0.51
CA CYS A 136 -3.31 -14.69 -1.68
C CYS A 136 -3.58 -16.21 -1.64
N SER A 137 -4.51 -16.72 -2.46
CA SER A 137 -4.61 -18.15 -2.72
C SER A 137 -3.60 -18.59 -3.80
N SER A 138 -3.33 -17.73 -4.78
CA SER A 138 -2.25 -17.85 -5.74
C SER A 138 -1.74 -16.45 -6.13
N ALA A 139 -0.44 -16.33 -6.44
CA ALA A 139 0.15 -15.07 -6.85
C ALA A 139 1.21 -15.27 -7.93
N GLU A 140 1.04 -14.57 -9.04
CA GLU A 140 2.03 -14.38 -10.09
C GLU A 140 2.36 -12.88 -10.17
N ILE A 141 3.65 -12.53 -10.10
CA ILE A 141 4.08 -11.14 -9.90
C ILE A 141 5.22 -10.81 -10.87
N SER A 142 5.06 -9.72 -11.61
CA SER A 142 6.17 -9.08 -12.33
C SER A 142 6.97 -8.19 -11.39
N ILE A 143 8.29 -8.20 -11.49
CA ILE A 143 9.14 -7.29 -10.70
C ILE A 143 8.88 -5.85 -11.16
N VAL A 144 8.64 -4.96 -10.20
CA VAL A 144 8.51 -3.52 -10.41
C VAL A 144 9.74 -2.80 -9.87
N ASP A 145 10.14 -1.73 -10.55
CA ASP A 145 11.29 -0.91 -10.16
C ASP A 145 10.96 0.06 -9.01
N CYS A 146 9.74 0.59 -8.99
CA CYS A 146 9.21 1.39 -7.90
C CYS A 146 7.69 1.25 -7.75
N ILE A 147 7.22 1.47 -6.54
CA ILE A 147 5.80 1.62 -6.21
C ILE A 147 5.61 3.09 -5.85
N LEU A 148 4.88 3.82 -6.69
CA LEU A 148 4.62 5.25 -6.53
C LEU A 148 3.15 5.43 -6.19
N ALA A 149 2.87 6.09 -5.07
CA ALA A 149 1.52 6.20 -4.56
C ALA A 149 1.15 7.67 -4.33
N ARG A 150 0.06 8.10 -4.98
CA ARG A 150 -0.69 9.27 -4.60
C ARG A 150 -1.92 8.80 -3.83
N ILE A 151 -1.83 8.86 -2.51
CA ILE A 151 -2.92 8.50 -1.62
C ILE A 151 -3.31 9.77 -0.87
N GLY A 152 -4.59 10.15 -0.95
CA GLY A 152 -5.09 11.36 -0.29
C GLY A 152 -4.61 11.48 1.16
N SER A 153 -4.07 12.65 1.51
CA SER A 153 -3.66 13.00 2.85
C SER A 153 -4.87 13.38 3.69
N ASN A 154 -4.94 12.93 4.95
CA ASN A 154 -5.67 13.68 5.96
C ASN A 154 -5.01 15.07 6.06
N ASP A 155 -5.82 16.13 6.08
CA ASP A 155 -5.40 17.53 6.04
C ASP A 155 -4.18 17.81 6.94
N ASP A 156 -3.02 18.07 6.32
CA ASP A 156 -1.85 18.57 7.03
C ASP A 156 -1.80 20.10 6.87
N LEU A 157 -2.56 20.79 7.72
CA LEU A 157 -2.63 22.26 7.80
C LEU A 157 -1.26 22.92 8.06
N SER A 158 -0.21 22.15 8.38
CA SER A 158 1.07 22.65 8.87
C SER A 158 2.09 23.07 7.79
N ARG A 159 1.87 22.74 6.50
CA ARG A 159 2.91 22.88 5.45
C ARG A 159 2.93 24.20 4.67
N GLY A 160 2.02 25.14 4.90
CA GLY A 160 2.02 26.45 4.23
C GLY A 160 1.76 26.42 2.72
N VAL A 161 1.36 25.26 2.17
CA VAL A 161 0.97 25.03 0.78
C VAL A 161 -0.47 24.52 0.77
N SER A 162 -1.29 24.91 -0.21
CA SER A 162 -2.67 24.41 -0.29
C SER A 162 -2.68 22.89 -0.52
N THR A 163 -3.72 22.22 -0.03
CA THR A 163 -3.90 20.77 -0.20
C THR A 163 -3.86 20.36 -1.68
N PHE A 164 -4.49 21.15 -2.53
CA PHE A 164 -4.46 20.96 -3.98
C PHE A 164 -3.06 21.15 -4.59
N MET A 165 -2.29 22.16 -4.15
CA MET A 165 -0.93 22.35 -4.67
C MET A 165 0.01 21.22 -4.23
N SER A 166 -0.12 20.72 -2.99
CA SER A 166 0.63 19.53 -2.53
C SER A 166 0.28 18.31 -3.39
N GLU A 167 -1.00 18.11 -3.67
CA GLU A 167 -1.48 17.06 -4.56
C GLU A 167 -0.89 17.16 -5.98
N MET A 168 -0.84 18.36 -6.56
CA MET A 168 -0.23 18.58 -7.88
C MET A 168 1.28 18.32 -7.88
N LEU A 169 2.01 18.74 -6.84
CA LEU A 169 3.45 18.52 -6.73
C LEU A 169 3.81 17.03 -6.57
N GLU A 170 3.02 16.30 -5.76
CA GLU A 170 3.16 14.85 -5.62
C GLU A 170 2.94 14.16 -6.97
N MET A 171 1.86 14.51 -7.67
CA MET A 171 1.59 13.93 -8.99
C MET A 171 2.65 14.28 -10.03
N SER A 172 3.14 15.52 -10.08
CA SER A 172 4.25 15.90 -10.97
C SER A 172 5.48 15.03 -10.72
N THR A 173 5.84 14.85 -9.45
CA THR A 173 7.00 14.03 -9.06
C THR A 173 6.81 12.56 -9.47
N ILE A 174 5.60 12.02 -9.29
CA ILE A 174 5.27 10.65 -9.70
C ILE A 174 5.43 10.50 -11.22
N LEU A 175 4.88 11.44 -12.00
CA LEU A 175 4.95 11.39 -13.46
C LEU A 175 6.38 11.53 -14.01
N ASP A 176 7.25 12.28 -13.31
CA ASP A 176 8.65 12.45 -13.69
C ASP A 176 9.53 11.23 -13.39
N ILE A 177 9.22 10.49 -12.31
CA ILE A 177 10.02 9.32 -11.86
C ILE A 177 9.53 8.02 -12.48
N ALA A 178 8.23 7.91 -12.75
CA ALA A 178 7.62 6.67 -13.20
C ALA A 178 8.24 6.17 -14.50
N THR A 179 8.57 4.88 -14.53
CA THR A 179 9.00 4.18 -15.73
C THR A 179 7.94 3.17 -16.13
N GLN A 180 8.08 2.59 -17.33
CA GLN A 180 7.20 1.53 -17.80
C GLN A 180 7.18 0.27 -16.91
N LYS A 181 8.16 0.11 -15.99
CA LYS A 181 8.22 -1.03 -15.05
C LYS A 181 7.63 -0.70 -13.68
N SER A 182 7.11 0.51 -13.49
CA SER A 182 6.62 0.96 -12.19
C SER A 182 5.18 0.51 -11.93
N LEU A 183 4.80 0.51 -10.65
CA LEU A 183 3.41 0.40 -10.22
C LEU A 183 2.93 1.74 -9.66
N LEU A 184 1.94 2.34 -10.29
CA LEU A 184 1.26 3.54 -9.83
C LEU A 184 0.00 3.19 -9.06
N ILE A 185 -0.19 3.85 -7.93
CA ILE A 185 -1.41 3.79 -7.11
C ILE A 185 -1.92 5.22 -6.94
N ILE A 186 -3.08 5.53 -7.51
CA ILE A 186 -3.68 6.86 -7.46
C ILE A 186 -5.04 6.75 -6.79
N ASP A 187 -5.25 7.51 -5.72
CA ASP A 187 -6.48 7.54 -4.93
C ASP A 187 -7.06 8.95 -4.95
N GLU A 188 -8.17 9.11 -5.68
CA GLU A 188 -9.04 10.29 -5.67
C GLU A 188 -8.35 11.61 -6.08
N LEU A 189 -7.53 11.57 -7.14
CA LEU A 189 -6.89 12.75 -7.72
C LEU A 189 -7.91 13.81 -8.17
N GLY A 190 -7.63 15.08 -7.86
CA GLY A 190 -8.37 16.23 -8.39
C GLY A 190 -9.55 16.66 -7.51
N ARG A 191 -9.64 16.19 -6.27
CA ARG A 191 -10.70 16.57 -5.32
C ARG A 191 -10.58 17.98 -4.76
N GLY A 192 -9.38 18.56 -4.75
CA GLY A 192 -9.11 19.86 -4.13
C GLY A 192 -9.49 21.09 -4.96
N THR A 193 -10.16 20.92 -6.11
CA THR A 193 -10.45 22.00 -7.08
C THR A 193 -11.87 21.88 -7.66
N SER A 194 -12.23 22.74 -8.61
CA SER A 194 -13.51 22.69 -9.31
C SER A 194 -13.71 21.31 -9.96
N THR A 195 -14.94 20.82 -10.00
CA THR A 195 -15.23 19.47 -10.53
C THR A 195 -14.77 19.29 -11.97
N TYR A 196 -14.95 20.32 -12.81
CA TYR A 196 -14.52 20.30 -14.21
C TYR A 196 -12.99 20.31 -14.35
N ASP A 197 -12.28 21.14 -13.57
CA ASP A 197 -10.82 21.18 -13.62
C ASP A 197 -10.21 19.90 -13.05
N GLY A 198 -10.77 19.39 -11.95
CA GLY A 198 -10.37 18.15 -11.31
C GLY A 198 -10.54 16.94 -12.22
N PHE A 199 -11.69 16.84 -12.88
CA PHE A 199 -11.94 15.81 -13.89
C PHE A 199 -10.97 15.94 -15.08
N GLY A 200 -10.80 17.15 -15.63
CA GLY A 200 -9.90 17.39 -16.76
C GLY A 200 -8.45 17.01 -16.45
N LEU A 201 -7.98 17.30 -15.24
CA LEU A 201 -6.66 16.89 -14.75
C LEU A 201 -6.57 15.36 -14.58
N ALA A 202 -7.55 14.73 -13.95
CA ALA A 202 -7.58 13.28 -13.77
C ALA A 202 -7.56 12.55 -15.12
N TRP A 203 -8.34 13.04 -16.10
CA TRP A 203 -8.33 12.54 -17.46
C TRP A 203 -6.97 12.70 -18.14
N ALA A 204 -6.40 13.91 -18.10
CA ALA A 204 -5.11 14.19 -18.72
C ALA A 204 -3.98 13.33 -18.13
N VAL A 205 -4.00 13.11 -16.81
CA VAL A 205 -3.04 12.25 -16.12
C VAL A 205 -3.23 10.78 -16.52
N ALA A 206 -4.47 10.28 -16.53
CA ALA A 206 -4.76 8.92 -16.97
C ALA A 206 -4.31 8.69 -18.42
N ASP A 207 -4.60 9.62 -19.30
CA ASP A 207 -4.20 9.59 -20.71
C ASP A 207 -2.67 9.58 -20.87
N TYR A 208 -1.97 10.46 -20.14
CA TYR A 208 -0.51 10.54 -20.16
C TYR A 208 0.14 9.24 -19.66
N ILE A 209 -0.34 8.68 -18.55
CA ILE A 209 0.14 7.39 -18.02
C ILE A 209 -0.09 6.29 -19.06
N CYS A 210 -1.27 6.21 -19.66
CA CYS A 210 -1.62 5.14 -20.61
C CYS A 210 -0.81 5.21 -21.92
N LYS A 211 -0.59 6.42 -22.45
CA LYS A 211 0.05 6.64 -23.76
C LYS A 211 1.56 6.79 -23.67
N GLN A 212 2.08 7.55 -22.70
CA GLN A 212 3.49 7.92 -22.63
C GLN A 212 4.29 6.99 -21.71
N ILE A 213 3.85 6.81 -20.45
CA ILE A 213 4.60 6.02 -19.46
C ILE A 213 4.40 4.51 -19.66
N GLN A 214 3.15 4.11 -19.89
CA GLN A 214 2.73 2.72 -20.14
C GLN A 214 3.08 1.74 -19.01
N CYS A 215 3.04 2.21 -17.76
CA CYS A 215 3.27 1.39 -16.56
C CYS A 215 1.98 0.74 -16.04
N TYR A 216 2.09 -0.07 -14.98
CA TYR A 216 0.91 -0.56 -14.26
C TYR A 216 0.30 0.57 -13.43
N CYS A 217 -1.02 0.70 -13.45
CA CYS A 217 -1.69 1.73 -12.68
C CYS A 217 -3.02 1.26 -12.10
N LEU A 218 -3.24 1.57 -10.83
CA LEU A 218 -4.51 1.44 -10.13
C LEU A 218 -5.03 2.84 -9.83
N PHE A 219 -6.11 3.26 -10.50
CA PHE A 219 -6.66 4.60 -10.37
C PHE A 219 -8.05 4.52 -9.73
N ALA A 220 -8.13 4.74 -8.42
CA ALA A 220 -9.40 4.90 -7.73
C ALA A 220 -9.93 6.33 -7.91
N THR A 221 -11.17 6.47 -8.34
CA THR A 221 -11.79 7.77 -8.59
C THR A 221 -13.24 7.84 -8.14
N HIS A 222 -13.72 9.07 -8.01
CA HIS A 222 -15.14 9.38 -7.84
C HIS A 222 -15.76 10.03 -9.09
N PHE A 223 -14.93 10.40 -10.07
CA PHE A 223 -15.39 10.89 -11.37
C PHE A 223 -15.86 9.70 -12.20
N HIS A 224 -17.17 9.50 -12.27
CA HIS A 224 -17.77 8.43 -13.05
C HIS A 224 -17.51 8.62 -14.55
N GLU A 225 -17.44 9.87 -14.99
CA GLU A 225 -17.13 10.28 -16.36
C GLU A 225 -15.75 9.79 -16.83
N LEU A 226 -14.82 9.53 -15.90
CA LEU A 226 -13.48 9.02 -16.24
C LEU A 226 -13.56 7.60 -16.81
N THR A 227 -14.62 6.84 -16.51
CA THR A 227 -14.81 5.48 -17.04
C THR A 227 -14.92 5.45 -18.57
N LEU A 228 -15.31 6.57 -19.19
CA LEU A 228 -15.43 6.68 -20.65
C LEU A 228 -14.08 6.54 -21.37
N ILE A 229 -12.94 6.75 -20.68
CA ILE A 229 -11.61 6.62 -21.28
C ILE A 229 -11.30 5.17 -21.71
N GLU A 230 -11.96 4.18 -21.09
CA GLU A 230 -11.88 2.78 -21.52
C GLU A 230 -12.34 2.63 -22.98
N GLN A 231 -13.32 3.42 -23.43
CA GLN A 231 -13.80 3.35 -24.82
C GLN A 231 -12.74 3.85 -25.82
N GLU A 232 -11.83 4.73 -25.40
CA GLU A 232 -10.73 5.20 -26.24
C GLU A 232 -9.57 4.19 -26.30
N MET A 233 -9.37 3.42 -25.23
CA MET A 233 -8.24 2.49 -25.08
C MET A 233 -8.67 1.14 -24.45
N PRO A 234 -9.60 0.39 -25.08
CA PRO A 234 -10.26 -0.77 -24.47
C PRO A 234 -9.34 -1.98 -24.25
N GLU A 235 -8.18 -2.01 -24.91
CA GLU A 235 -7.19 -3.08 -24.71
C GLU A 235 -6.26 -2.78 -23.52
N ILE A 236 -6.18 -1.52 -23.08
CA ILE A 236 -5.21 -1.04 -22.08
C ILE A 236 -5.88 -0.78 -20.74
N ILE A 237 -7.10 -0.26 -20.78
CA ILE A 237 -7.85 0.22 -19.62
C ILE A 237 -8.96 -0.78 -19.32
N GLU A 238 -9.16 -1.09 -18.05
CA GLU A 238 -10.30 -1.87 -17.58
C GLU A 238 -11.02 -1.13 -16.46
N ASN A 239 -12.34 -0.96 -16.63
CA ASN A 239 -13.19 -0.41 -15.59
C ASN A 239 -13.57 -1.49 -14.57
N LEU A 240 -13.38 -1.15 -13.30
CA LEU A 240 -13.79 -1.92 -12.15
C LEU A 240 -14.66 -1.08 -11.23
N HIS A 241 -15.53 -1.73 -10.46
CA HIS A 241 -16.28 -1.08 -9.41
C HIS A 241 -16.41 -1.94 -8.16
N VAL A 242 -16.63 -1.27 -7.03
CA VAL A 242 -17.04 -1.92 -5.79
C VAL A 242 -18.52 -2.23 -5.84
N ASP A 243 -18.86 -3.49 -5.57
CA ASP A 243 -20.23 -3.96 -5.47
C ASP A 243 -20.91 -3.50 -4.17
N ALA A 244 -22.17 -3.05 -4.29
CA ALA A 244 -22.98 -2.59 -3.18
C ALA A 244 -24.44 -2.96 -3.41
N LEU A 245 -25.13 -3.34 -2.33
CA LEU A 245 -26.56 -3.61 -2.34
C LEU A 245 -27.28 -2.48 -1.60
N ALA A 246 -28.19 -1.81 -2.28
CA ALA A 246 -29.09 -0.84 -1.67
C ALA A 246 -30.50 -1.42 -1.59
N ASP A 247 -31.06 -1.44 -0.40
CA ASP A 247 -32.50 -1.62 -0.14
C ASP A 247 -33.06 -0.30 0.41
N GLU A 248 -34.40 -0.14 0.46
CA GLU A 248 -35.09 1.09 0.88
C GLU A 248 -34.64 1.64 2.25
N GLN A 249 -34.07 0.78 3.10
CA GLN A 249 -33.65 1.12 4.46
C GLN A 249 -32.17 0.91 4.75
N GLN A 250 -31.39 0.28 3.86
CA GLN A 250 -30.01 -0.12 4.15
C GLN A 250 -29.13 -0.19 2.91
N LEU A 251 -27.93 0.42 3.00
CA LEU A 251 -26.84 0.22 2.04
C LEU A 251 -25.84 -0.77 2.65
N THR A 252 -25.66 -1.91 2.00
CA THR A 252 -24.69 -2.92 2.39
C THR A 252 -23.55 -2.93 1.38
N LEU A 253 -22.35 -2.58 1.83
CA LEU A 253 -21.13 -2.65 1.02
C LEU A 253 -20.62 -4.08 1.03
N LEU A 254 -20.50 -4.70 -0.16
CA LEU A 254 -20.06 -6.09 -0.27
C LEU A 254 -18.53 -6.22 -0.30
N TYR A 255 -17.82 -5.11 -0.48
CA TYR A 255 -16.35 -5.04 -0.58
C TYR A 255 -15.75 -5.93 -1.68
N LYS A 256 -16.58 -6.42 -2.61
CA LYS A 256 -16.16 -7.22 -3.76
C LYS A 256 -15.97 -6.31 -4.97
N ILE A 257 -14.86 -6.48 -5.66
CA ILE A 257 -14.57 -5.80 -6.92
C ILE A 257 -15.17 -6.59 -8.07
N LYS A 258 -15.90 -5.91 -8.95
CA LYS A 258 -16.51 -6.45 -10.17
C LYS A 258 -16.04 -5.67 -11.39
N GLN A 259 -16.05 -6.35 -12.53
CA GLN A 259 -15.76 -5.73 -13.82
C GLN A 259 -16.90 -4.81 -14.27
N GLY A 260 -16.54 -3.81 -15.05
CA GLY A 260 -17.43 -2.80 -15.58
C GLY A 260 -17.62 -1.61 -14.64
N VAL A 261 -18.53 -0.74 -15.05
CA VAL A 261 -18.88 0.48 -14.32
C VAL A 261 -20.11 0.22 -13.45
N CYS A 262 -20.20 0.88 -12.29
CA CYS A 262 -21.39 0.79 -11.45
C CYS A 262 -22.54 1.63 -12.04
N ASP A 263 -23.70 1.01 -12.26
CA ASP A 263 -24.89 1.69 -12.81
C ASP A 263 -25.59 2.65 -11.82
N GLN A 264 -25.20 2.67 -10.54
CA GLN A 264 -25.92 3.38 -9.48
C GLN A 264 -25.03 4.29 -8.63
N SER A 265 -25.47 5.54 -8.47
CA SER A 265 -24.89 6.49 -7.51
C SER A 265 -25.54 6.35 -6.14
N PHE A 266 -24.77 5.90 -5.15
CA PHE A 266 -25.29 5.67 -3.80
C PHE A 266 -25.30 6.90 -2.89
N GLY A 267 -24.87 8.08 -3.37
CA GLY A 267 -24.76 9.29 -2.53
C GLY A 267 -26.08 9.68 -1.84
N ILE A 268 -27.20 9.60 -2.56
CA ILE A 268 -28.54 9.89 -2.01
C ILE A 268 -28.94 8.85 -0.96
N HIS A 269 -28.66 7.56 -1.20
CA HIS A 269 -28.92 6.48 -0.24
C HIS A 269 -28.09 6.66 1.05
N VAL A 270 -26.82 7.08 0.92
CA VAL A 270 -25.97 7.40 2.07
C VAL A 270 -26.57 8.57 2.87
N ALA A 271 -27.11 9.60 2.21
CA ALA A 271 -27.78 10.70 2.90
C ALA A 271 -29.08 10.26 3.62
N GLN A 272 -29.85 9.33 3.03
CA GLN A 272 -31.02 8.72 3.68
C GLN A 272 -30.63 7.96 4.95
N LEU A 273 -29.54 7.20 4.91
CA LEU A 273 -29.01 6.47 6.07
C LEU A 273 -28.46 7.39 7.16
N ALA A 274 -27.86 8.52 6.76
CA ALA A 274 -27.46 9.58 7.67
C ALA A 274 -28.65 10.38 8.23
N GLN A 275 -29.89 9.96 7.94
CA GLN A 275 -31.15 10.56 8.40
C GLN A 275 -31.27 12.03 8.02
N PHE A 276 -30.82 12.40 6.82
CA PHE A 276 -31.06 13.73 6.29
C PHE A 276 -32.57 14.03 6.24
N PRO A 277 -33.00 15.27 6.51
CA PRO A 277 -34.41 15.62 6.45
C PRO A 277 -34.99 15.28 5.07
N LYS A 278 -36.16 14.61 5.02
CA LYS A 278 -36.78 14.13 3.77
C LYS A 278 -36.92 15.22 2.71
N HIS A 279 -37.21 16.46 3.12
CA HIS A 279 -37.34 17.60 2.22
C HIS A 279 -36.01 18.00 1.55
N VAL A 280 -34.86 17.69 2.14
CA VAL A 280 -33.54 17.92 1.53
C VAL A 280 -33.29 16.85 0.46
N ILE A 281 -33.57 15.59 0.79
CA ILE A 281 -33.35 14.45 -0.10
C ILE A 281 -34.26 14.53 -1.34
N GLN A 282 -35.49 15.02 -1.19
CA GLN A 282 -36.46 15.17 -2.30
C GLN A 282 -36.09 16.26 -3.32
N VAL A 283 -35.12 17.13 -3.01
CA VAL A 283 -34.68 18.21 -3.92
C VAL A 283 -33.52 17.77 -4.81
N CYS A 284 -32.80 16.71 -4.42
CA CYS A 284 -31.70 16.10 -5.19
C CYS A 284 -32.23 15.16 -6.27
#